data_AF-A0A9E2Z389-F1
#
_entry.id   AF-A0A9E2Z389-F1
#
_cell.length_a   1.000
_cell.length_b   1.000
_cell.length_c   1.000
_cell.angle_alpha   90.00
_cell.angle_beta   90.00
_cell.angle_gamma   90.00
#
_symmetry.space_group_name_H-M   'P 1'
#
loop_
_entity.id
_entity.type
_entity.pdbx_description
1 polymer ?
#
loop_
_entity_poly.entity_id
_entity_poly.type
_entity_poly.pdbx_seq_one_letter_code
_entity_poly.pdbx_strand_id
1 'polypeptide(L)'
;MRQPKSNWVAAAQLGILSSSFSTIVSHLFAAHLGRDAWVDWMTVAAIPLGDAALSAEPRWDAVLAGVAFHQWADFSWALVFFGLFGRWTAALSPLQIFLLAMPGAVFSSASEWFVLVPLFPFWQPLFTLQQPYWIGLLVHMTSASMYPLFAWLRWPFGEAPPTSDVRMARAWGGGGLALIGVLAVIAASSRQGRDFPWIGGDREADQAYIRHMTAHHAQGIELARLGAERARDSHLQALARLMTASQAGENRIFDGWWRSWFVLAMPECTAQERADMPGYLTPAQMLEARSAAPNQFDGIFIRLMTIHHAGAVRMADQEWHGSGDDPRLKIMAHAIRHEQQGEIALMHGAEGLGAVSIATRNMFADKVN
;
A
#
# COMPACT_ATOMS: atom_id res chain seq x y z
N MET A 1 -31.94 30.48 -19.31
CA MET A 1 -31.62 30.03 -17.94
C MET A 1 -30.43 29.10 -18.04
N ARG A 2 -29.39 29.27 -17.22
CA ARG A 2 -28.26 28.33 -17.22
C ARG A 2 -28.74 27.01 -16.63
N GLN A 3 -28.56 25.92 -17.35
CA GLN A 3 -29.03 24.60 -16.91
C GLN A 3 -27.84 23.76 -16.42
N PRO A 4 -27.96 23.11 -15.26
CA PRO A 4 -26.94 22.16 -14.85
C PRO A 4 -26.91 20.96 -15.82
N LYS A 5 -25.73 20.34 -15.96
CA LYS A 5 -25.57 19.02 -16.57
C LYS A 5 -26.40 17.99 -15.84
N SER A 6 -26.64 16.84 -16.50
CA SER A 6 -27.11 15.64 -15.83
C SER A 6 -26.14 15.26 -14.70
N ASN A 7 -26.69 14.83 -13.57
CA ASN A 7 -25.91 14.36 -12.42
C ASN A 7 -24.95 13.22 -12.80
N TRP A 8 -25.34 12.34 -13.72
CA TRP A 8 -24.48 11.27 -14.21
C TRP A 8 -23.23 11.79 -14.92
N VAL A 9 -23.36 12.85 -15.71
CA VAL A 9 -22.22 13.47 -16.41
C VAL A 9 -21.29 14.14 -15.40
N ALA A 10 -21.85 14.85 -14.43
CA ALA A 10 -21.07 15.49 -13.38
C ALA A 10 -20.38 14.47 -12.46
N ALA A 11 -21.05 13.37 -12.14
CA ALA A 11 -20.51 12.25 -11.36
C ALA A 11 -19.37 11.54 -12.09
N ALA A 12 -19.51 11.30 -13.40
CA ALA A 12 -18.44 10.72 -14.21
C ALA A 12 -17.19 11.62 -14.25
N GLN A 13 -17.40 12.93 -14.45
CA GLN A 13 -16.31 13.91 -14.40
C GLN A 13 -15.64 13.95 -13.03
N LEU A 14 -16.44 13.92 -11.96
CA LEU A 14 -15.94 13.87 -10.60
C LEU A 14 -15.12 12.60 -10.36
N GLY A 15 -15.63 11.44 -10.76
CA GLY A 15 -14.96 10.16 -10.58
C GLY A 15 -13.59 10.11 -11.26
N ILE A 16 -13.46 10.64 -12.49
CA ILE A 16 -12.16 10.75 -13.17
C ILE A 16 -11.21 11.66 -12.40
N LEU A 17 -11.69 12.81 -11.92
CA LEU A 17 -10.85 13.78 -11.21
C LEU A 17 -10.43 13.26 -9.83
N SER A 18 -11.35 12.70 -9.05
CA SER A 18 -11.08 12.20 -7.70
C SER A 18 -10.16 10.98 -7.74
N SER A 19 -10.36 10.07 -8.70
CA SER A 19 -9.52 8.88 -8.85
C SER A 19 -8.12 9.21 -9.36
N SER A 20 -8.00 10.17 -10.30
CA SER A 20 -6.69 10.67 -10.74
C SER A 20 -5.96 11.35 -9.59
N PHE A 21 -6.67 12.16 -8.81
CA PHE A 21 -6.12 12.84 -7.64
C PHE A 21 -5.61 11.84 -6.58
N SER A 22 -6.41 10.84 -6.20
CA SER A 22 -6.01 9.80 -5.24
C SER A 22 -4.83 8.98 -5.76
N THR A 23 -4.81 8.63 -7.05
CA THR A 23 -3.68 7.94 -7.70
C THR A 23 -2.38 8.75 -7.58
N ILE A 24 -2.43 10.04 -7.94
CA ILE A 24 -1.25 10.92 -7.94
C ILE A 24 -0.73 11.13 -6.51
N VAL A 25 -1.63 11.42 -5.56
CA VAL A 25 -1.26 11.62 -4.15
C VAL A 25 -0.62 10.36 -3.59
N SER A 26 -1.23 9.19 -3.82
CA SER A 26 -0.69 7.90 -3.35
C SER A 26 0.70 7.64 -3.95
N HIS A 27 0.88 7.86 -5.24
CA HIS A 27 2.17 7.65 -5.90
C HIS A 27 3.27 8.60 -5.40
N LEU A 28 2.93 9.87 -5.16
CA LEU A 28 3.90 10.87 -4.69
C LEU A 28 4.27 10.70 -3.21
N PHE A 29 3.36 10.18 -2.40
CA PHE A 29 3.52 10.15 -0.95
C PHE A 29 3.88 8.77 -0.38
N ALA A 30 3.68 7.67 -1.12
CA ALA A 30 3.90 6.30 -0.63
C ALA A 30 5.24 6.09 0.09
N ALA A 31 6.35 6.55 -0.47
CA ALA A 31 7.68 6.38 0.12
C ALA A 31 7.84 7.06 1.49
N HIS A 32 7.05 8.09 1.78
CA HIS A 32 7.03 8.77 3.09
C HIS A 32 6.24 7.99 4.14
N LEU A 33 5.45 7.00 3.71
CA LEU A 33 4.71 6.07 4.55
C LEU A 33 5.35 4.68 4.56
N GLY A 34 6.60 4.54 4.10
CA GLY A 34 7.27 3.24 4.06
C GLY A 34 6.74 2.29 2.98
N ARG A 35 6.08 2.80 1.94
CA ARG A 35 5.46 2.01 0.88
C ARG A 35 6.09 2.25 -0.48
N ASP A 36 6.28 1.19 -1.26
CA ASP A 36 6.70 1.28 -2.66
C ASP A 36 5.45 1.31 -3.55
N ALA A 37 5.12 2.49 -4.09
CA ALA A 37 3.93 2.70 -4.91
C ALA A 37 3.86 1.74 -6.11
N TRP A 38 4.99 1.29 -6.66
CA TRP A 38 5.00 0.39 -7.80
C TRP A 38 4.58 -1.01 -7.43
N VAL A 39 5.06 -1.50 -6.29
CA VAL A 39 4.65 -2.79 -5.72
C VAL A 39 3.19 -2.73 -5.31
N ASP A 40 2.73 -1.62 -4.72
CA ASP A 40 1.33 -1.44 -4.35
C ASP A 40 0.41 -1.49 -5.58
N TRP A 41 0.74 -0.78 -6.67
CA TRP A 41 -0.04 -0.85 -7.90
C TRP A 41 -0.03 -2.24 -8.54
N MET A 42 1.11 -2.94 -8.52
CA MET A 42 1.18 -4.34 -8.97
C MET A 42 0.28 -5.25 -8.11
N THR A 43 0.23 -5.02 -6.80
CA THR A 43 -0.64 -5.76 -5.87
C THR A 43 -2.12 -5.49 -6.15
N VAL A 44 -2.50 -4.24 -6.44
CA VAL A 44 -3.86 -3.88 -6.88
C VAL A 44 -4.20 -4.57 -8.22
N ALA A 45 -3.23 -4.69 -9.13
CA ALA A 45 -3.42 -5.37 -10.41
C ALA A 45 -3.69 -6.87 -10.26
N ALA A 46 -3.22 -7.49 -9.18
CA ALA A 46 -3.56 -8.88 -8.86
C ALA A 46 -5.06 -9.08 -8.58
N ILE A 47 -5.82 -8.01 -8.30
CA ILE A 47 -7.27 -8.13 -8.09
C ILE A 47 -7.98 -8.64 -9.37
N PRO A 48 -7.85 -7.99 -10.54
CA PRO A 48 -8.43 -8.50 -11.77
C PRO A 48 -7.57 -9.55 -12.49
N LEU A 49 -6.26 -9.60 -12.26
CA LEU A 49 -5.33 -10.45 -13.04
C LEU A 49 -4.79 -11.67 -12.29
N GLY A 50 -5.05 -11.78 -10.98
CA GLY A 50 -4.47 -12.80 -10.11
C GLY A 50 -2.95 -12.84 -10.17
N ASP A 51 -2.40 -14.04 -10.07
CA ASP A 51 -0.95 -14.32 -10.06
C ASP A 51 -0.19 -13.81 -11.31
N ALA A 52 -0.89 -13.55 -12.42
CA ALA A 52 -0.28 -13.06 -13.66
C ALA A 52 0.25 -11.62 -13.54
N ALA A 53 -0.25 -10.84 -12.59
CA ALA A 53 0.27 -9.50 -12.30
C ALA A 53 1.61 -9.53 -11.56
N LEU A 54 1.90 -10.60 -10.82
CA LEU A 54 3.00 -10.62 -9.85
C LEU A 54 4.35 -10.90 -10.51
N SER A 55 5.28 -9.96 -10.34
CA SER A 55 6.64 -10.03 -10.86
C SER A 55 7.68 -9.55 -9.83
N ALA A 56 8.90 -10.08 -9.93
CA ALA A 56 10.00 -9.75 -9.01
C ALA A 56 10.46 -8.29 -9.11
N GLU A 57 10.19 -7.66 -10.25
CA GLU A 57 10.26 -6.23 -10.46
C GLU A 57 8.92 -5.79 -11.04
N PRO A 58 8.25 -4.76 -10.49
CA PRO A 58 6.95 -4.33 -10.99
C PRO A 58 7.01 -3.95 -12.47
N ARG A 59 6.23 -4.67 -13.28
CA ARG A 59 6.13 -4.38 -14.71
C ARG A 59 5.20 -3.19 -14.94
N TRP A 60 5.53 -2.37 -15.92
CA TRP A 60 4.72 -1.21 -16.30
C TRP A 60 3.27 -1.56 -16.63
N ASP A 61 3.02 -2.69 -17.30
CA ASP A 61 1.68 -3.10 -17.68
C ASP A 61 0.85 -3.57 -16.47
N ALA A 62 1.45 -4.29 -15.52
CA ALA A 62 0.81 -4.61 -14.25
C ALA A 62 0.51 -3.33 -13.46
N VAL A 63 1.45 -2.39 -13.38
CA VAL A 63 1.25 -1.10 -12.69
C VAL A 63 0.11 -0.31 -13.32
N LEU A 64 0.06 -0.22 -14.66
CA LEU A 64 -1.03 0.45 -15.36
C LEU A 64 -2.37 -0.26 -15.15
N ALA A 65 -2.40 -1.60 -15.12
CA ALA A 65 -3.61 -2.35 -14.83
C ALA A 65 -4.12 -2.09 -13.39
N GLY A 66 -3.21 -2.02 -12.42
CA GLY A 66 -3.54 -1.67 -11.04
C GLY A 66 -4.10 -0.26 -10.90
N VAL A 67 -3.45 0.72 -11.53
CA VAL A 67 -3.95 2.10 -11.58
C VAL A 67 -5.33 2.14 -12.25
N ALA A 68 -5.52 1.45 -13.37
CA ALA A 68 -6.80 1.42 -14.08
C ALA A 68 -7.90 0.77 -13.24
N PHE A 69 -7.60 -0.31 -12.53
CA PHE A 69 -8.54 -0.99 -11.65
C PHE A 69 -8.95 -0.12 -10.46
N HIS A 70 -7.98 0.50 -9.79
CA HIS A 70 -8.23 1.50 -8.75
C HIS A 70 -9.10 2.64 -9.27
N GLN A 71 -8.75 3.21 -10.42
CA GLN A 71 -9.52 4.31 -11.00
C GLN A 71 -10.95 3.91 -11.37
N TRP A 72 -11.15 2.68 -11.84
CA TRP A 72 -12.47 2.13 -12.09
C TRP A 72 -13.29 1.98 -10.80
N ALA A 73 -12.69 1.51 -9.71
CA ALA A 73 -13.36 1.38 -8.41
C ALA A 73 -13.81 2.75 -7.87
N ASP A 74 -12.88 3.72 -7.79
CA ASP A 74 -13.15 5.09 -7.36
C ASP A 74 -14.22 5.78 -8.23
N PHE A 75 -14.12 5.61 -9.56
CA PHE A 75 -15.09 6.12 -10.51
C PHE A 75 -16.48 5.54 -10.26
N SER A 76 -16.56 4.23 -9.99
CA SER A 76 -17.82 3.53 -9.71
C SER A 76 -18.49 4.06 -8.44
N TRP A 77 -17.71 4.31 -7.38
CA TRP A 77 -18.24 4.95 -6.16
C TRP A 77 -18.76 6.36 -6.41
N ALA A 78 -18.06 7.17 -7.23
CA ALA A 78 -18.54 8.49 -7.61
C ALA A 78 -19.88 8.42 -8.37
N LEU A 79 -20.05 7.43 -9.27
CA LEU A 79 -21.34 7.20 -9.95
C LEU A 79 -22.45 6.79 -8.99
N VAL A 80 -22.17 5.98 -7.98
CA VAL A 80 -23.16 5.62 -6.95
C VAL A 80 -23.56 6.86 -6.15
N PHE A 81 -22.61 7.60 -5.57
CA PHE A 81 -22.93 8.73 -4.69
C PHE A 81 -23.49 9.94 -5.43
N PHE A 82 -23.01 10.24 -6.63
CA PHE A 82 -23.37 11.47 -7.35
C PHE A 82 -24.21 11.26 -8.60
N GLY A 83 -24.22 10.05 -9.16
CA GLY A 83 -25.14 9.67 -10.24
C GLY A 83 -26.47 9.19 -9.67
N LEU A 84 -26.46 8.04 -8.99
CA LEU A 84 -27.65 7.40 -8.43
C LEU A 84 -28.31 8.27 -7.34
N PHE A 85 -27.53 8.76 -6.37
CA PHE A 85 -28.03 9.68 -5.34
C PHE A 85 -27.91 11.16 -5.73
N GLY A 86 -27.67 11.44 -7.02
CA GLY A 86 -27.41 12.79 -7.53
C GLY A 86 -28.47 13.83 -7.20
N ARG A 87 -29.75 13.44 -7.13
CA ARG A 87 -30.84 14.38 -6.78
C ARG A 87 -30.70 14.91 -5.36
N TRP A 88 -30.24 14.07 -4.45
CA TRP A 88 -30.00 14.43 -3.05
C TRP A 88 -28.67 15.17 -2.90
N THR A 89 -27.58 14.66 -3.49
CA THR A 89 -26.27 15.29 -3.39
C THR A 89 -26.20 16.66 -4.07
N ALA A 90 -27.00 16.91 -5.12
CA ALA A 90 -27.07 18.22 -5.77
C ALA A 90 -27.70 19.32 -4.90
N ALA A 91 -28.40 18.96 -3.83
CA ALA A 91 -28.97 19.91 -2.87
C ALA A 91 -28.00 20.28 -1.74
N LEU A 92 -26.86 19.60 -1.65
CA LEU A 92 -25.88 19.79 -0.58
C LEU A 92 -24.85 20.88 -0.95
N SER A 93 -24.41 21.62 0.06
CA SER A 93 -23.25 22.49 -0.08
C SER A 93 -21.96 21.67 -0.18
N PRO A 94 -20.85 22.23 -0.72
CA PRO A 94 -19.60 21.49 -0.83
C PRO A 94 -19.04 21.03 0.53
N LEU A 95 -19.29 21.77 1.62
CA LEU A 95 -18.89 21.37 2.97
C LEU A 95 -19.72 20.20 3.49
N GLN A 96 -21.03 20.20 3.24
CA GLN A 96 -21.88 19.06 3.59
C GLN A 96 -21.46 17.81 2.82
N ILE A 97 -21.15 17.95 1.52
CA ILE A 97 -20.60 16.86 0.71
C ILE A 97 -19.31 16.33 1.33
N PHE A 98 -18.35 17.19 1.67
CA PHE A 98 -17.09 16.77 2.31
C PHE A 98 -17.33 15.96 3.60
N LEU A 99 -18.16 16.50 4.51
CA LEU A 99 -18.43 15.88 5.80
C LEU A 99 -19.13 14.52 5.66
N LEU A 100 -20.01 14.37 4.68
CA LEU A 100 -20.69 13.09 4.38
C LEU A 100 -19.78 12.11 3.62
N ALA A 101 -18.86 12.63 2.80
CA ALA A 101 -17.94 11.82 2.01
C ALA A 101 -16.91 11.09 2.90
N MET A 102 -16.52 11.65 4.04
CA MET A 102 -15.54 10.99 4.93
C MET A 102 -16.06 9.67 5.53
N PRO A 103 -17.25 9.59 6.18
CA PRO A 103 -17.85 8.31 6.53
C PRO A 103 -18.15 7.42 5.31
N GLY A 104 -18.50 8.02 4.17
CA GLY A 104 -18.69 7.29 2.92
C GLY A 104 -17.41 6.59 2.43
N ALA A 105 -16.25 7.22 2.59
CA ALA A 105 -14.94 6.66 2.27
C ALA A 105 -14.60 5.46 3.18
N VAL A 106 -14.92 5.55 4.47
CA VAL A 106 -14.79 4.43 5.41
C VAL A 106 -15.67 3.26 4.94
N PHE A 107 -16.92 3.53 4.58
CA PHE A 107 -17.85 2.51 4.10
C PHE A 107 -17.37 1.84 2.81
N SER A 108 -16.96 2.61 1.80
CA SER A 108 -16.49 2.05 0.53
C SER A 108 -15.19 1.27 0.70
N SER A 109 -14.23 1.80 1.45
CA SER A 109 -12.96 1.13 1.73
C SER A 109 -13.18 -0.18 2.51
N ALA A 110 -14.01 -0.15 3.55
CA ALA A 110 -14.35 -1.36 4.31
C ALA A 110 -15.07 -2.39 3.44
N SER A 111 -16.00 -1.95 2.59
CA SER A 111 -16.69 -2.84 1.66
C SER A 111 -15.69 -3.55 0.74
N GLU A 112 -14.70 -2.84 0.20
CA GLU A 112 -13.67 -3.43 -0.65
C GLU A 112 -12.76 -4.38 0.12
N TRP A 113 -12.22 -3.93 1.25
CA TRP A 113 -11.19 -4.65 1.99
C TRP A 113 -11.72 -5.90 2.71
N PHE A 114 -12.93 -5.86 3.26
CA PHE A 114 -13.53 -6.99 4.00
C PHE A 114 -14.38 -7.92 3.13
N VAL A 115 -14.92 -7.42 2.02
CA VAL A 115 -15.94 -8.16 1.24
C VAL A 115 -15.59 -8.24 -0.23
N LEU A 116 -15.51 -7.12 -0.95
CA LEU A 116 -15.52 -7.17 -2.41
C LEU A 116 -14.27 -7.83 -2.99
N VAL A 117 -13.11 -7.43 -2.49
CA VAL A 117 -11.82 -7.91 -2.99
C VAL A 117 -11.51 -9.33 -2.52
N PRO A 118 -11.49 -9.65 -1.21
CA PRO A 118 -11.13 -11.00 -0.77
C PRO A 118 -12.21 -12.05 -0.99
N LEU A 119 -13.49 -11.65 -1.12
CA LEU A 119 -14.63 -12.55 -1.29
C LEU A 119 -15.30 -12.31 -2.65
N PHE A 120 -16.53 -11.81 -2.70
CA PHE A 120 -17.28 -11.63 -3.94
C PHE A 120 -17.22 -10.17 -4.41
N PRO A 121 -16.89 -9.86 -5.68
CA PRO A 121 -16.80 -10.77 -6.83
C PRO A 121 -15.37 -11.12 -7.28
N PHE A 122 -14.33 -10.81 -6.51
CA PHE A 122 -12.94 -10.96 -6.98
C PHE A 122 -12.23 -12.22 -6.47
N TRP A 123 -12.53 -12.66 -5.25
CA TRP A 123 -11.91 -13.81 -4.56
C TRP A 123 -10.38 -13.69 -4.51
N GLN A 124 -9.88 -12.50 -4.16
CA GLN A 124 -8.46 -12.16 -4.11
C GLN A 124 -8.02 -11.83 -2.68
N PRO A 125 -7.87 -12.85 -1.80
CA PRO A 125 -7.44 -12.65 -0.43
C PRO A 125 -6.02 -12.08 -0.33
N LEU A 126 -5.21 -12.23 -1.38
CA LEU A 126 -3.85 -11.69 -1.46
C LEU A 126 -3.82 -10.19 -1.17
N PHE A 127 -4.73 -9.41 -1.74
CA PHE A 127 -4.74 -7.95 -1.51
C PHE A 127 -4.91 -7.61 -0.03
N THR A 128 -5.89 -8.23 0.63
CA THR A 128 -6.21 -8.01 2.05
C THR A 128 -5.10 -8.52 2.97
N LEU A 129 -4.45 -9.64 2.62
CA LEU A 129 -3.33 -10.20 3.38
C LEU A 129 -2.03 -9.41 3.17
N GLN A 130 -1.82 -8.82 2.00
CA GLN A 130 -0.62 -8.02 1.70
C GLN A 130 -0.74 -6.59 2.23
N GLN A 131 -1.92 -5.97 2.14
CA GLN A 131 -2.11 -4.54 2.39
C GLN A 131 -2.95 -4.32 3.66
N PRO A 132 -2.44 -3.67 4.71
CA PRO A 132 -3.25 -3.31 5.85
C PRO A 132 -4.38 -2.33 5.45
N TYR A 133 -5.52 -2.44 6.13
CA TYR A 133 -6.75 -1.68 5.80
C TYR A 133 -6.54 -0.16 5.71
N TRP A 134 -5.65 0.40 6.56
CA TRP A 134 -5.41 1.84 6.59
C TRP A 134 -4.90 2.40 5.25
N ILE A 135 -4.21 1.58 4.43
CA ILE A 135 -3.72 2.01 3.11
C ILE A 135 -4.91 2.29 2.19
N GLY A 136 -5.80 1.32 2.04
CA GLY A 136 -7.03 1.50 1.27
C GLY A 136 -7.89 2.64 1.81
N LEU A 137 -8.01 2.75 3.14
CA LEU A 137 -8.78 3.84 3.76
C LEU A 137 -8.20 5.21 3.40
N LEU A 138 -6.88 5.37 3.45
CA LEU A 138 -6.22 6.63 3.09
C LEU A 138 -6.48 7.00 1.62
N VAL A 139 -6.42 6.03 0.70
CA VAL A 139 -6.73 6.23 -0.72
C VAL A 139 -8.18 6.71 -0.90
N HIS A 140 -9.14 6.05 -0.24
CA HIS A 140 -10.55 6.41 -0.33
C HIS A 140 -10.83 7.79 0.28
N MET A 141 -10.25 8.10 1.44
CA MET A 141 -10.39 9.43 2.05
C MET A 141 -9.79 10.52 1.17
N THR A 142 -8.66 10.24 0.52
CA THR A 142 -8.02 11.14 -0.44
C THR A 142 -8.92 11.39 -1.65
N SER A 143 -9.52 10.34 -2.23
CA SER A 143 -10.48 10.46 -3.34
C SER A 143 -11.72 11.25 -2.93
N ALA A 144 -12.33 10.86 -1.80
CA ALA A 144 -13.52 11.49 -1.23
C ALA A 144 -13.30 12.97 -0.88
N SER A 145 -12.07 13.38 -0.57
CA SER A 145 -11.74 14.79 -0.32
C SER A 145 -12.00 15.70 -1.54
N MET A 146 -12.06 15.13 -2.75
CA MET A 146 -12.36 15.85 -4.00
C MET A 146 -13.85 15.90 -4.33
N TYR A 147 -14.72 15.18 -3.61
CA TYR A 147 -16.16 15.18 -3.84
C TYR A 147 -16.86 16.56 -3.75
N PRO A 148 -16.39 17.54 -2.95
CA PRO A 148 -16.92 18.91 -2.97
C PRO A 148 -16.91 19.57 -4.36
N LEU A 149 -16.05 19.11 -5.28
CA LEU A 149 -16.02 19.59 -6.66
C LEU A 149 -17.33 19.35 -7.41
N PHE A 150 -18.17 18.41 -6.98
CA PHE A 150 -19.47 18.13 -7.59
C PHE A 150 -20.34 19.39 -7.75
N ALA A 151 -20.34 20.27 -6.74
CA ALA A 151 -21.12 21.51 -6.74
C ALA A 151 -20.74 22.46 -7.89
N TRP A 152 -19.47 22.40 -8.34
CA TRP A 152 -18.97 23.13 -9.49
C TRP A 152 -19.14 22.34 -10.79
N LEU A 153 -18.79 21.05 -10.78
CA LEU A 153 -18.81 20.17 -11.96
C LEU A 153 -20.21 19.92 -12.53
N ARG A 154 -21.28 20.16 -11.75
CA ARG A 154 -22.65 20.10 -12.27
C ARG A 154 -22.98 21.17 -13.33
N TRP A 155 -22.11 22.14 -13.55
CA TRP A 155 -22.35 23.21 -14.53
C TRP A 155 -21.46 23.07 -15.76
N PRO A 156 -21.98 23.38 -16.97
CA PRO A 156 -21.14 23.52 -18.16
C PRO A 156 -20.01 24.53 -17.94
N PHE A 157 -18.92 24.38 -18.70
CA PHE A 157 -17.77 25.27 -18.58
C PHE A 157 -18.18 26.73 -18.85
N GLY A 158 -17.76 27.65 -17.97
CA GLY A 158 -18.13 29.06 -18.05
C GLY A 158 -19.56 29.40 -17.61
N GLU A 159 -20.43 28.40 -17.41
CA GLU A 159 -21.84 28.61 -17.07
C GLU A 159 -22.14 28.51 -15.57
N ALA A 160 -21.19 28.09 -14.74
CA ALA A 160 -21.41 27.98 -13.30
C ALA A 160 -21.86 29.34 -12.69
N PRO A 161 -22.95 29.37 -11.91
CA PRO A 161 -23.43 30.60 -11.30
C PRO A 161 -22.44 31.10 -10.24
N PRO A 162 -22.33 32.41 -10.01
CA PRO A 162 -21.40 33.00 -9.05
C PRO A 162 -21.91 32.87 -7.61
N THR A 163 -22.25 31.66 -7.18
CA THR A 163 -22.68 31.34 -5.82
C THR A 163 -21.47 31.14 -4.90
N SER A 164 -21.68 31.24 -3.58
CA SER A 164 -20.66 30.89 -2.58
C SER A 164 -20.17 29.46 -2.75
N ASP A 165 -21.07 28.52 -3.01
CA ASP A 165 -20.77 27.09 -3.14
C ASP A 165 -19.87 26.80 -4.34
N VAL A 166 -20.16 27.39 -5.51
CA VAL A 166 -19.30 27.26 -6.69
C VAL A 166 -17.93 27.88 -6.46
N ARG A 167 -17.86 29.04 -5.79
CA ARG A 167 -16.57 29.66 -5.44
C ARG A 167 -15.77 28.78 -4.49
N MET A 168 -16.41 28.22 -3.47
CA MET A 168 -15.78 27.32 -2.51
C MET A 168 -15.27 26.05 -3.18
N ALA A 169 -16.08 25.39 -4.01
CA ALA A 169 -15.67 24.20 -4.75
C ALA A 169 -14.48 24.48 -5.70
N ARG A 170 -14.46 25.63 -6.38
CA ARG A 170 -13.31 26.04 -7.21
C ARG A 170 -12.05 26.28 -6.39
N ALA A 171 -12.17 26.98 -5.25
CA ALA A 171 -11.06 27.18 -4.34
C ALA A 171 -10.52 25.84 -3.79
N TRP A 172 -11.43 24.91 -3.48
CA TRP A 172 -11.09 23.54 -3.05
C TRP A 172 -10.28 22.79 -4.12
N GLY A 173 -10.71 22.86 -5.38
CA GLY A 173 -9.96 22.28 -6.50
C GLY A 173 -8.59 22.91 -6.69
N GLY A 174 -8.48 24.23 -6.50
CA GLY A 174 -7.19 24.93 -6.44
C GLY A 174 -6.29 24.42 -5.32
N GLY A 175 -6.85 24.17 -4.13
CA GLY A 175 -6.15 23.56 -3.00
C GLY A 175 -5.65 22.14 -3.31
N GLY A 176 -6.46 21.31 -3.97
CA GLY A 176 -6.05 19.99 -4.42
C GLY A 176 -4.87 20.03 -5.40
N LEU A 177 -4.91 20.92 -6.39
CA LEU A 177 -3.78 21.10 -7.32
C LEU A 177 -2.52 21.62 -6.61
N ALA A 178 -2.67 22.54 -5.66
CA ALA A 178 -1.55 23.03 -4.85
C ALA A 178 -0.92 21.90 -4.02
N LEU A 179 -1.74 21.02 -3.44
CA LEU A 179 -1.26 19.85 -2.71
C LEU A 179 -0.46 18.90 -3.61
N ILE A 180 -0.94 18.59 -4.82
CA ILE A 180 -0.16 17.81 -5.80
C ILE A 180 1.19 18.47 -6.07
N GLY A 181 1.21 19.79 -6.28
CA GLY A 181 2.45 20.53 -6.49
C GLY A 181 3.43 20.42 -5.32
N VAL A 182 2.94 20.55 -4.09
CA VAL A 182 3.75 20.39 -2.86
C VAL A 182 4.28 18.97 -2.75
N LEU A 183 3.44 17.96 -2.92
CA LEU A 183 3.85 16.55 -2.87
C LEU A 183 4.87 16.20 -3.98
N ALA A 184 4.73 16.78 -5.17
CA ALA A 184 5.68 16.58 -6.25
C ALA A 184 7.06 17.17 -5.92
N VAL A 185 7.11 18.35 -5.28
CA VAL A 185 8.36 18.95 -4.80
C VAL A 185 8.99 18.11 -3.69
N ILE A 186 8.18 17.62 -2.75
CA ILE A 186 8.64 16.72 -1.67
C ILE A 186 9.23 15.44 -2.27
N ALA A 187 8.49 14.75 -3.15
CA ALA A 187 8.96 13.53 -3.81
C ALA A 187 10.24 13.76 -4.64
N ALA A 188 10.33 14.89 -5.36
CA ALA A 188 11.54 15.25 -6.11
C ALA A 188 12.74 15.54 -5.21
N SER A 189 12.50 16.07 -4.01
CA SER A 189 13.53 16.35 -3.00
C SER A 189 14.02 15.06 -2.33
N SER A 190 13.10 14.17 -1.95
CA SER A 190 13.39 12.83 -1.43
C SER A 190 14.29 12.03 -2.38
N ARG A 191 13.99 12.03 -3.69
CA ARG A 191 14.85 11.40 -4.74
C ARG A 191 16.27 11.96 -4.80
N GLN A 192 16.51 13.17 -4.31
CA GLN A 192 17.83 13.79 -4.22
C GLN A 192 18.51 13.54 -2.86
N GLY A 193 17.97 12.65 -2.02
CA GLY A 193 18.47 12.38 -0.67
C GLY A 193 18.14 13.49 0.33
N ARG A 194 17.05 14.23 0.09
CA ARG A 194 16.58 15.32 0.95
C ARG A 194 15.16 15.03 1.45
N ASP A 195 15.01 13.99 2.26
CA ASP A 195 13.77 13.75 2.99
C ASP A 195 13.58 14.71 4.17
N PHE A 196 12.37 14.73 4.72
CA PHE A 196 12.13 15.37 6.02
C PHE A 196 13.09 14.81 7.07
N PRO A 197 13.60 15.66 7.98
CA PRO A 197 14.52 15.22 9.03
C PRO A 197 13.95 14.05 9.84
N TRP A 198 14.84 13.20 10.35
CA TRP A 198 14.49 12.23 11.38
C TRP A 198 13.96 12.95 12.64
N ILE A 199 12.85 12.45 13.19
CA ILE A 199 12.15 13.08 14.33
C ILE A 199 11.91 12.11 15.50
N GLY A 200 12.61 10.98 15.55
CA GLY A 200 12.59 10.08 16.70
C GLY A 200 13.33 10.63 17.93
N GLY A 201 13.07 10.02 19.08
CA GLY A 201 13.72 10.18 20.37
C GLY A 201 14.83 9.16 20.64
N ASP A 202 14.82 7.98 20.01
CA ASP A 202 15.88 6.96 20.13
C ASP A 202 16.52 6.62 18.78
N ARG A 203 17.60 7.33 18.47
CA ARG A 203 18.31 7.17 17.20
C ARG A 203 18.94 5.80 17.04
N GLU A 204 19.46 5.22 18.12
CA GLU A 204 20.21 3.98 18.06
C GLU A 204 19.28 2.81 17.77
N ALA A 205 18.08 2.82 18.37
CA ALA A 205 17.01 1.86 18.06
C ALA A 205 16.59 1.94 16.59
N ASP A 206 16.27 3.14 16.08
CA ASP A 206 15.85 3.34 14.69
C ASP A 206 16.95 2.92 13.69
N GLN A 207 18.22 3.26 13.98
CA GLN A 207 19.35 2.84 13.17
C GLN A 207 19.53 1.32 13.19
N ALA A 208 19.37 0.68 14.34
CA ALA A 208 19.47 -0.77 14.47
C ALA A 208 18.35 -1.46 13.68
N TYR A 209 17.10 -0.99 13.78
CA TYR A 209 15.98 -1.55 13.03
C TYR A 209 16.19 -1.46 11.52
N ILE A 210 16.54 -0.28 11.00
CA ILE A 210 16.80 -0.08 9.56
C ILE A 210 17.92 -1.02 9.08
N ARG A 211 19.06 -1.05 9.80
CA ARG A 211 20.21 -1.89 9.44
C ARG A 211 19.84 -3.37 9.44
N HIS A 212 19.21 -3.84 10.52
CA HIS A 212 18.89 -5.24 10.69
C HIS A 212 17.82 -5.69 9.69
N MET A 213 16.74 -4.92 9.53
CA MET A 213 15.67 -5.28 8.58
C MET A 213 16.17 -5.25 7.13
N THR A 214 17.06 -4.30 6.77
CA THR A 214 17.68 -4.28 5.44
C THR A 214 18.49 -5.56 5.17
N ALA A 215 19.32 -5.98 6.14
CA ALA A 215 20.11 -7.21 6.03
C ALA A 215 19.23 -8.47 6.02
N HIS A 216 18.15 -8.48 6.79
CA HIS A 216 17.15 -9.55 6.84
C HIS A 216 16.42 -9.68 5.49
N HIS A 217 15.88 -8.59 4.96
CA HIS A 217 15.28 -8.54 3.63
C HIS A 217 16.26 -8.93 2.52
N ALA A 218 17.54 -8.59 2.61
CA ALA A 218 18.52 -9.03 1.61
C ALA A 218 18.61 -10.56 1.52
N GLN A 219 18.56 -11.28 2.65
CA GLN A 219 18.49 -12.74 2.67
C GLN A 219 17.12 -13.26 2.21
N GLY A 220 16.04 -12.62 2.62
CA GLY A 220 14.68 -12.95 2.20
C GLY A 220 14.49 -12.85 0.69
N ILE A 221 14.99 -11.79 0.06
CA ILE A 221 15.04 -11.60 -1.40
C ILE A 221 15.80 -12.75 -2.08
N GLU A 222 16.93 -13.17 -1.51
CA GLU A 222 17.70 -14.29 -2.07
C GLU A 222 16.91 -15.60 -2.02
N LEU A 223 16.26 -15.90 -0.90
CA LEU A 223 15.40 -17.07 -0.77
C LEU A 223 14.18 -16.98 -1.72
N ALA A 224 13.53 -15.82 -1.77
CA ALA A 224 12.36 -15.56 -2.62
C ALA A 224 12.69 -15.74 -4.11
N ARG A 225 13.88 -15.33 -4.57
CA ARG A 225 14.34 -15.59 -5.94
C ARG A 225 14.47 -17.09 -6.24
N LEU A 226 14.97 -17.89 -5.29
CA LEU A 226 14.96 -19.34 -5.44
C LEU A 226 13.52 -19.87 -5.58
N GLY A 227 12.59 -19.34 -4.78
CA GLY A 227 11.15 -19.65 -4.87
C GLY A 227 10.59 -19.37 -6.26
N ALA A 228 10.83 -18.16 -6.77
CA ALA A 228 10.36 -17.73 -8.08
C ALA A 228 10.91 -18.57 -9.24
N GLU A 229 12.15 -19.07 -9.13
CA GLU A 229 12.81 -19.86 -10.16
C GLU A 229 12.47 -21.36 -10.10
N ARG A 230 12.29 -21.91 -8.89
CA ARG A 230 12.33 -23.37 -8.67
C ARG A 230 11.08 -23.98 -8.09
N ALA A 231 10.16 -23.18 -7.53
CA ALA A 231 8.93 -23.72 -7.00
C ALA A 231 8.15 -24.46 -8.10
N ARG A 232 7.46 -25.54 -7.76
CA ARG A 232 6.62 -26.27 -8.71
C ARG A 232 5.18 -25.77 -8.71
N ASP A 233 4.70 -25.34 -7.55
CA ASP A 233 3.43 -24.66 -7.42
C ASP A 233 3.49 -23.25 -8.04
N SER A 234 2.60 -22.97 -8.99
CA SER A 234 2.59 -21.70 -9.72
C SER A 234 2.22 -20.50 -8.86
N HIS A 235 1.35 -20.72 -7.87
CA HIS A 235 0.96 -19.68 -6.93
C HIS A 235 2.13 -19.33 -6.02
N LEU A 236 2.86 -20.33 -5.50
CA LEU A 236 4.07 -20.15 -4.71
C LEU A 236 5.17 -19.43 -5.51
N GLN A 237 5.35 -19.74 -6.80
CA GLN A 237 6.26 -18.97 -7.66
C GLN A 237 5.84 -17.50 -7.78
N ALA A 238 4.53 -17.22 -7.94
CA ALA A 238 4.01 -15.85 -8.06
C ALA A 238 4.14 -15.07 -6.75
N LEU A 239 3.83 -15.71 -5.63
CA LEU A 239 4.02 -15.17 -4.30
C LEU A 239 5.50 -14.87 -4.02
N ALA A 240 6.42 -15.76 -4.40
CA ALA A 240 7.85 -15.53 -4.26
C ALA A 240 8.36 -14.35 -5.13
N ARG A 241 7.75 -14.11 -6.29
CA ARG A 241 8.00 -12.90 -7.09
C ARG A 241 7.51 -11.64 -6.36
N LEU A 242 6.32 -11.68 -5.77
CA LEU A 242 5.80 -10.57 -4.95
C LEU A 242 6.72 -10.27 -3.76
N MET A 243 7.09 -11.28 -2.96
CA MET A 243 8.03 -11.14 -1.83
C MET A 243 9.36 -10.50 -2.24
N THR A 244 9.88 -10.89 -3.41
CA THR A 244 11.10 -10.29 -3.99
C THR A 244 10.91 -8.80 -4.25
N ALA A 245 9.79 -8.42 -4.87
CA ALA A 245 9.51 -7.03 -5.22
C ALA A 245 9.26 -6.16 -3.98
N SER A 246 8.46 -6.65 -3.03
CA SER A 246 8.15 -5.98 -1.77
C SER A 246 9.39 -5.68 -0.95
N GLN A 247 10.15 -6.72 -0.59
CA GLN A 247 11.33 -6.54 0.26
C GLN A 247 12.42 -5.71 -0.44
N ALA A 248 12.53 -5.79 -1.76
CA ALA A 248 13.44 -4.92 -2.50
C ALA A 248 12.97 -3.45 -2.50
N GLY A 249 11.65 -3.20 -2.55
CA GLY A 249 11.06 -1.86 -2.41
C GLY A 249 11.29 -1.28 -1.02
N GLU A 250 11.04 -2.07 0.01
CA GLU A 250 11.27 -1.71 1.42
C GLU A 250 12.75 -1.37 1.67
N ASN A 251 13.69 -2.18 1.16
CA ASN A 251 15.13 -1.87 1.24
C ASN A 251 15.50 -0.56 0.55
N ARG A 252 14.90 -0.23 -0.62
CA ARG A 252 15.15 1.06 -1.28
C ARG A 252 14.68 2.24 -0.43
N ILE A 253 13.57 2.09 0.29
CA ILE A 253 13.05 3.12 1.18
C ILE A 253 13.96 3.28 2.40
N PHE A 254 14.35 2.17 3.03
CA PHE A 254 15.33 2.18 4.12
C PHE A 254 16.65 2.85 3.72
N ASP A 255 17.19 2.53 2.55
CA ASP A 255 18.39 3.17 2.01
C ASP A 255 18.21 4.68 1.80
N GLY A 256 17.06 5.10 1.27
CA GLY A 256 16.73 6.50 1.04
C GLY A 256 16.62 7.31 2.32
N TRP A 257 15.90 6.76 3.30
CA TRP A 257 15.76 7.32 4.65
C TRP A 257 17.10 7.38 5.35
N TRP A 258 17.88 6.30 5.34
CA TRP A 258 19.20 6.26 5.96
C TRP A 258 20.11 7.38 5.42
N ARG A 259 20.21 7.51 4.09
CA ARG A 259 21.03 8.56 3.43
C ARG A 259 20.57 9.97 3.76
N SER A 260 19.28 10.17 3.99
CA SER A 260 18.70 11.47 4.31
C SER A 260 18.83 11.82 5.80
N TRP A 261 18.75 10.84 6.68
CA TRP A 261 18.67 11.04 8.13
C TRP A 261 20.02 10.96 8.83
N PHE A 262 20.95 10.16 8.30
CA PHE A 262 22.20 9.83 8.97
C PHE A 262 23.42 10.20 8.13
N VAL A 263 24.49 10.61 8.81
CA VAL A 263 25.71 11.14 8.17
C VAL A 263 26.59 10.02 7.60
N LEU A 264 26.63 8.89 8.29
CA LEU A 264 27.50 7.77 7.91
C LEU A 264 26.80 6.85 6.93
N ALA A 265 27.55 6.17 6.08
CA ALA A 265 27.02 5.06 5.29
C ALA A 265 26.47 3.97 6.22
N MET A 266 25.44 3.26 5.78
CA MET A 266 24.82 2.18 6.55
C MET A 266 25.84 1.07 6.79
N PRO A 267 26.24 0.79 8.05
CA PRO A 267 27.20 -0.27 8.33
C PRO A 267 26.58 -1.63 8.08
N GLU A 268 27.33 -2.49 7.38
CA GLU A 268 27.01 -3.91 7.23
C GLU A 268 26.81 -4.57 8.60
N CYS A 269 25.83 -5.47 8.69
CA CYS A 269 25.65 -6.27 9.90
C CYS A 269 26.79 -7.30 10.01
N THR A 270 27.40 -7.37 11.18
CA THR A 270 28.39 -8.37 11.57
C THR A 270 27.80 -9.78 11.52
N ALA A 271 28.67 -10.80 11.51
CA ALA A 271 28.22 -12.19 11.57
C ALA A 271 27.43 -12.48 12.86
N GLN A 272 27.81 -11.84 13.98
CA GLN A 272 27.10 -11.99 15.25
C GLN A 272 25.71 -11.34 15.21
N GLU A 273 25.61 -10.08 14.75
CA GLU A 273 24.30 -9.40 14.58
C GLU A 273 23.36 -10.25 13.72
N ARG A 274 23.85 -10.81 12.59
CA ARG A 274 23.04 -11.70 11.73
C ARG A 274 22.63 -13.00 12.42
N ALA A 275 23.51 -13.59 13.23
CA ALA A 275 23.21 -14.83 13.96
C ALA A 275 22.16 -14.60 15.06
N ASP A 276 22.15 -13.40 15.66
CA ASP A 276 21.20 -13.02 16.71
C ASP A 276 19.86 -12.52 16.15
N MET A 277 19.81 -12.14 14.86
CA MET A 277 18.58 -11.71 14.20
C MET A 277 17.53 -12.83 14.20
N PRO A 278 16.32 -12.58 14.70
CA PRO A 278 15.29 -13.60 14.71
C PRO A 278 14.94 -14.07 13.29
N GLY A 279 14.86 -15.38 13.10
CA GLY A 279 14.48 -15.99 11.82
C GLY A 279 15.51 -15.87 10.69
N TYR A 280 16.67 -15.24 10.95
CA TYR A 280 17.77 -15.22 9.99
C TYR A 280 18.27 -16.65 9.75
N LEU A 281 18.36 -17.05 8.49
CA LEU A 281 18.70 -18.40 8.10
C LEU A 281 20.21 -18.62 8.18
N THR A 282 20.59 -19.76 8.73
CA THR A 282 21.98 -20.21 8.75
C THR A 282 22.48 -20.53 7.33
N PRO A 283 23.81 -20.51 7.09
CA PRO A 283 24.36 -20.95 5.81
C PRO A 283 23.92 -22.36 5.40
N ALA A 284 23.75 -23.26 6.36
CA ALA A 284 23.27 -24.63 6.12
C ALA A 284 21.82 -24.67 5.62
N GLN A 285 20.94 -23.84 6.19
CA GLN A 285 19.54 -23.72 5.73
C GLN A 285 19.46 -23.07 4.34
N MET A 286 20.27 -22.05 4.05
CA MET A 286 20.33 -21.49 2.70
C MET A 286 20.88 -22.51 1.68
N LEU A 287 21.86 -23.32 2.07
CA LEU A 287 22.34 -24.43 1.24
C LEU A 287 21.28 -25.51 1.04
N GLU A 288 20.47 -25.81 2.05
CA GLU A 288 19.33 -26.73 1.96
C GLU A 288 18.35 -26.27 0.87
N ALA A 289 17.92 -24.99 0.90
CA ALA A 289 17.05 -24.43 -0.14
C ALA A 289 17.66 -24.53 -1.56
N ARG A 290 18.95 -24.25 -1.70
CA ARG A 290 19.66 -24.32 -2.99
C ARG A 290 19.89 -25.74 -3.49
N SER A 291 20.02 -26.71 -2.61
CA SER A 291 20.32 -28.10 -2.99
C SER A 291 19.10 -29.01 -2.99
N ALA A 292 17.95 -28.51 -2.54
CA ALA A 292 16.70 -29.25 -2.47
C ALA A 292 16.32 -29.90 -3.81
N ALA A 293 15.98 -31.19 -3.76
CA ALA A 293 15.44 -31.90 -4.90
C ALA A 293 14.13 -31.24 -5.37
N PRO A 294 13.82 -31.25 -6.69
CA PRO A 294 12.64 -30.54 -7.21
C PRO A 294 11.30 -30.91 -6.57
N ASN A 295 11.14 -32.15 -6.08
CA ASN A 295 9.92 -32.61 -5.41
C ASN A 295 9.85 -32.26 -3.91
N GLN A 296 10.93 -31.76 -3.33
CA GLN A 296 11.02 -31.34 -1.92
C GLN A 296 11.10 -29.82 -1.77
N PHE A 297 11.43 -29.12 -2.87
CA PHE A 297 11.75 -27.70 -2.86
C PHE A 297 10.63 -26.84 -2.25
N ASP A 298 9.38 -26.98 -2.71
CA ASP A 298 8.26 -26.15 -2.25
C ASP A 298 8.06 -26.24 -0.73
N GLY A 299 8.10 -27.45 -0.17
CA GLY A 299 7.98 -27.65 1.29
C GLY A 299 9.16 -27.06 2.08
N ILE A 300 10.38 -27.15 1.53
CA ILE A 300 11.57 -26.54 2.12
C ILE A 300 11.48 -25.00 2.06
N PHE A 301 11.07 -24.45 0.91
CA PHE A 301 10.88 -23.02 0.73
C PHE A 301 9.82 -22.47 1.69
N ILE A 302 8.63 -23.08 1.75
CA ILE A 302 7.55 -22.65 2.66
C ILE A 302 8.03 -22.69 4.11
N ARG A 303 8.72 -23.75 4.53
CA ARG A 303 9.24 -23.87 5.90
C ARG A 303 10.27 -22.77 6.21
N LEU A 304 11.26 -22.57 5.34
CA LEU A 304 12.33 -21.61 5.57
C LEU A 304 11.83 -20.17 5.47
N MET A 305 10.99 -19.85 4.50
CA MET A 305 10.40 -18.51 4.36
C MET A 305 9.42 -18.22 5.51
N THR A 306 8.68 -19.22 6.01
CA THR A 306 7.86 -19.05 7.23
C THR A 306 8.72 -18.68 8.44
N ILE A 307 9.86 -19.37 8.65
CA ILE A 307 10.80 -19.06 9.74
C ILE A 307 11.35 -17.63 9.58
N HIS A 308 11.74 -17.28 8.35
CA HIS A 308 12.28 -15.97 8.02
C HIS A 308 11.27 -14.86 8.30
N HIS A 309 10.06 -14.96 7.72
CA HIS A 309 8.98 -13.99 7.93
C HIS A 309 8.57 -13.86 9.40
N ALA A 310 8.47 -14.97 10.15
CA ALA A 310 8.20 -14.91 11.58
C ALA A 310 9.28 -14.13 12.36
N GLY A 311 10.52 -14.14 11.86
CA GLY A 311 11.63 -13.34 12.35
C GLY A 311 11.47 -11.84 12.07
N ALA A 312 11.20 -11.48 10.82
CA ALA A 312 10.95 -10.09 10.43
C ALA A 312 9.72 -9.51 11.16
N VAL A 313 8.65 -10.29 11.30
CA VAL A 313 7.47 -9.92 12.10
C VAL A 313 7.85 -9.61 13.55
N ARG A 314 8.75 -10.39 14.18
CA ARG A 314 9.26 -10.06 15.53
C ARG A 314 10.03 -8.75 15.57
N MET A 315 10.90 -8.52 14.60
CA MET A 315 11.68 -7.28 14.53
C MET A 315 10.78 -6.06 14.30
N ALA A 316 9.76 -6.20 13.45
CA ALA A 316 8.77 -5.16 13.21
C ALA A 316 7.87 -4.90 14.44
N ASP A 317 7.49 -5.94 15.19
CA ASP A 317 6.74 -5.82 16.46
C ASP A 317 7.61 -5.12 17.52
N GLN A 318 8.90 -5.47 17.60
CA GLN A 318 9.87 -4.78 18.47
C GLN A 318 10.01 -3.31 18.11
N GLU A 319 10.11 -2.97 16.82
CA GLU A 319 10.14 -1.58 16.37
C GLU A 319 8.83 -0.89 16.71
N TRP A 320 7.67 -1.49 16.43
CA TRP A 320 6.36 -0.90 16.71
C TRP A 320 6.15 -0.56 18.19
N HIS A 321 6.63 -1.41 19.11
CA HIS A 321 6.48 -1.22 20.56
C HIS A 321 7.72 -0.65 21.28
N GLY A 322 8.85 -0.55 20.59
CA GLY A 322 10.13 -0.17 21.15
C GLY A 322 10.30 1.33 21.38
N SER A 323 11.50 1.70 21.82
CA SER A 323 11.92 3.08 22.08
C SER A 323 12.25 3.88 20.82
N GLY A 324 12.62 3.20 19.72
CA GLY A 324 12.61 3.80 18.39
C GLY A 324 11.19 4.28 18.07
N ASP A 325 11.04 5.50 17.56
CA ASP A 325 9.74 6.19 17.53
C ASP A 325 9.62 7.23 16.40
N ASP A 326 10.50 7.21 15.38
CA ASP A 326 10.19 7.96 14.16
C ASP A 326 8.87 7.44 13.58
N PRO A 327 7.83 8.29 13.42
CA PRO A 327 6.51 7.83 13.02
C PRO A 327 6.49 7.08 11.68
N ARG A 328 7.44 7.38 10.79
CA ARG A 328 7.55 6.71 9.48
C ARG A 328 8.04 5.27 9.63
N LEU A 329 8.99 5.02 10.53
CA LEU A 329 9.46 3.66 10.83
C LEU A 329 8.38 2.84 11.52
N LYS A 330 7.61 3.43 12.43
CA LYS A 330 6.44 2.77 13.04
C LYS A 330 5.41 2.36 11.99
N ILE A 331 5.05 3.25 11.08
CA ILE A 331 4.10 2.95 10.00
C ILE A 331 4.62 1.81 9.12
N MET A 332 5.90 1.87 8.75
CA MET A 332 6.54 0.82 7.94
C MET A 332 6.62 -0.53 8.68
N ALA A 333 6.97 -0.53 9.96
CA ALA A 333 7.01 -1.72 10.79
C ALA A 333 5.63 -2.37 10.91
N HIS A 334 4.58 -1.58 11.14
CA HIS A 334 3.20 -2.08 11.12
C HIS A 334 2.84 -2.68 9.75
N ALA A 335 3.25 -2.05 8.64
CA ALA A 335 3.00 -2.58 7.30
C ALA A 335 3.73 -3.91 7.06
N ILE A 336 5.04 -3.99 7.34
CA ILE A 336 5.86 -5.21 7.22
C ILE A 336 5.27 -6.35 8.04
N ARG A 337 4.87 -6.07 9.29
CA ARG A 337 4.23 -7.05 10.17
C ARG A 337 2.96 -7.63 9.56
N HIS A 338 2.05 -6.77 9.08
CA HIS A 338 0.81 -7.21 8.43
C HIS A 338 1.11 -8.04 7.18
N GLU A 339 1.96 -7.51 6.31
CA GLU A 339 2.36 -8.09 5.03
C GLU A 339 2.96 -9.48 5.21
N GLN A 340 4.00 -9.62 6.05
CA GLN A 340 4.71 -10.89 6.19
C GLN A 340 3.91 -11.95 6.97
N GLN A 341 3.00 -11.55 7.86
CA GLN A 341 2.01 -12.50 8.39
C GLN A 341 1.03 -12.97 7.32
N GLY A 342 0.64 -12.07 6.41
CA GLY A 342 -0.19 -12.38 5.25
C GLY A 342 0.49 -13.36 4.30
N GLU A 343 1.76 -13.12 3.97
CA GLU A 343 2.59 -13.99 3.13
C GLU A 343 2.76 -15.40 3.74
N ILE A 344 2.94 -15.50 5.06
CA ILE A 344 2.88 -16.79 5.76
C ILE A 344 1.52 -17.46 5.52
N ALA A 345 0.42 -16.74 5.72
CA ALA A 345 -0.91 -17.30 5.54
C ALA A 345 -1.17 -17.78 4.10
N LEU A 346 -0.73 -17.01 3.10
CA LEU A 346 -0.84 -17.36 1.67
C LEU A 346 -0.02 -18.62 1.34
N MET A 347 1.22 -18.73 1.83
CA MET A 347 2.04 -19.94 1.66
C MET A 347 1.38 -21.20 2.24
N HIS A 348 0.55 -21.05 3.27
CA HIS A 348 -0.23 -22.14 3.89
C HIS A 348 -1.67 -22.24 3.38
N GLY A 349 -2.00 -21.55 2.27
CA GLY A 349 -3.28 -21.69 1.56
C GLY A 349 -4.46 -20.95 2.21
N ALA A 350 -4.23 -19.86 2.94
CA ALA A 350 -5.32 -19.07 3.50
C ALA A 350 -6.18 -18.41 2.41
N GLU A 351 -7.49 -18.63 2.49
CA GLU A 351 -8.45 -18.11 1.52
C GLU A 351 -9.79 -17.73 2.17
N GLY A 352 -10.65 -17.06 1.39
CA GLY A 352 -12.03 -16.72 1.77
C GLY A 352 -12.15 -15.97 3.11
N LEU A 353 -13.16 -16.33 3.90
CA LEU A 353 -13.40 -15.71 5.22
C LEU A 353 -12.26 -15.96 6.22
N GLY A 354 -11.54 -17.07 6.08
CA GLY A 354 -10.37 -17.38 6.89
C GLY A 354 -9.26 -16.36 6.68
N ALA A 355 -8.96 -16.05 5.41
CA ALA A 355 -7.99 -15.01 5.05
C ALA A 355 -8.39 -13.63 5.59
N VAL A 356 -9.67 -13.24 5.48
CA VAL A 356 -10.16 -11.96 6.01
C VAL A 356 -9.99 -11.90 7.54
N SER A 357 -10.32 -12.98 8.24
CA SER A 357 -10.13 -13.06 9.69
C SER A 357 -8.66 -12.97 10.10
N ILE A 358 -7.77 -13.63 9.36
CA ILE A 358 -6.32 -13.57 9.60
C ILE A 358 -5.81 -12.15 9.39
N ALA A 359 -6.11 -11.53 8.24
CA ALA A 359 -5.70 -10.17 7.93
C ALA A 359 -6.21 -9.15 8.96
N THR A 360 -7.47 -9.29 9.39
CA THR A 360 -8.06 -8.42 10.42
C THR A 360 -7.29 -8.54 11.74
N ARG A 361 -6.95 -9.77 12.14
CA ARG A 361 -6.16 -10.02 13.35
C ARG A 361 -4.74 -9.45 13.22
N ASN A 362 -4.09 -9.61 12.06
CA ASN A 362 -2.74 -9.13 11.81
C ASN A 362 -2.61 -7.61 12.00
N MET A 363 -3.66 -6.86 11.66
CA MET A 363 -3.71 -5.41 11.86
C MET A 363 -3.82 -4.99 13.33
N PHE A 364 -4.59 -5.72 14.16
CA PHE A 364 -4.94 -5.26 15.51
C PHE A 364 -4.31 -6.05 16.66
N ALA A 365 -3.62 -7.17 16.37
CA ALA A 365 -2.93 -7.90 17.43
C ALA A 365 -1.92 -6.97 18.09
N ASP A 366 -1.91 -6.90 19.43
CA ASP A 366 -0.95 -6.08 20.17
C ASP A 366 0.44 -6.71 20.26
N LYS A 367 0.58 -8.01 19.98
CA LYS A 367 1.85 -8.72 19.81
C LYS A 367 1.64 -9.87 18.85
N VAL A 368 2.53 -10.04 17.87
CA VAL A 368 2.60 -11.30 17.12
C VAL A 368 3.65 -12.15 17.80
N ASN A 369 3.21 -13.03 18.69
CA ASN A 369 3.77 -14.36 18.99
C ASN A 369 3.12 -14.92 20.25
#